data_AF-A0A3N5K1S8-F1
#
_entry.id   AF-A0A3N5K1S8-F1
#
_cell.length_a   1.000
_cell.length_b   1.000
_cell.length_c   1.000
_cell.angle_alpha   90.00
_cell.angle_beta   90.00
_cell.angle_gamma   90.00
#
_symmetry.space_group_name_H-M   'P 1'
#
loop_
_entity.id
_entity.type
_entity.pdbx_description
1 polymer ?
#
loop_
_entity_poly.entity_id
_entity_poly.type
_entity_poly.pdbx_seq_one_letter_code
_entity_poly.pdbx_strand_id
1 'polypeptide(L)'
;SPTRENAELELERLDEKWGKKYPVVLNSWKNNWENLSICFKYPEEIRRLIYTTNIVEGLHRQLRKVTKTKSIFPHDDSLKKMLFLAYMDIQKKWTMPLPNWSFIISQLSIMFKERLTLEI
;
A
#
# COMPACT_ATOMS: atom_id res chain seq x y z
N SER A 1 9.15 -7.42 18.07
CA SER A 1 8.46 -6.79 16.93
C SER A 1 7.52 -5.70 17.43
N PRO A 2 7.32 -4.60 16.70
CA PRO A 2 6.41 -3.54 17.14
C PRO A 2 4.98 -4.10 17.23
N THR A 3 4.39 -3.98 18.41
CA THR A 3 2.99 -4.33 18.68
C THR A 3 2.11 -3.10 18.48
N ARG A 4 0.78 -3.30 18.48
CA ARG A 4 -0.18 -2.20 18.36
C ARG A 4 0.01 -1.17 19.48
N GLU A 5 0.21 -1.65 20.70
CA GLU A 5 0.35 -0.82 21.91
C GLU A 5 1.61 0.05 21.84
N ASN A 6 2.73 -0.53 21.39
CA ASN A 6 3.95 0.24 21.17
C ASN A 6 3.76 1.32 20.09
N ALA A 7 2.98 1.02 19.04
CA ALA A 7 2.70 1.98 17.98
C ALA A 7 1.76 3.11 18.45
N GLU A 8 0.82 2.82 19.36
CA GLU A 8 -0.02 3.84 20.02
C GLU A 8 0.83 4.81 20.84
N LEU A 9 1.76 4.29 21.65
CA LEU A 9 2.67 5.11 22.44
C LEU A 9 3.56 6.00 21.55
N GLU A 10 4.06 5.48 20.43
CA GLU A 10 4.84 6.28 19.49
C GLU A 10 3.99 7.33 18.77
N LEU A 11 2.70 7.08 18.53
CA LEU A 11 1.79 8.08 17.98
C LEU A 11 1.56 9.24 18.98
N GLU A 12 1.47 8.95 20.27
CA GLU A 12 1.38 9.97 21.31
C GLU A 12 2.65 10.84 21.36
N ARG A 13 3.83 10.22 21.34
CA ARG A 13 5.12 10.93 21.27
C ARG A 13 5.24 11.81 20.02
N LEU A 14 4.72 11.33 18.89
CA LEU A 14 4.67 12.09 17.66
C LEU A 14 3.78 13.33 17.80
N ASP A 15 2.65 13.19 18.50
CA ASP A 15 1.71 14.28 18.78
C ASP A 15 2.28 15.32 19.76
N GLU A 16 2.99 14.89 20.79
CA GLU A 16 3.70 15.81 21.70
C GLU A 16 4.70 16.70 20.94
N LYS A 17 5.44 16.10 20.01
CA LYS A 17 6.48 16.80 19.25
C LYS A 17 5.94 17.66 18.11
N TRP A 18 4.92 17.20 17.39
CA TRP A 18 4.47 17.80 16.14
C TRP A 18 2.99 18.22 16.11
N GLY A 19 2.19 17.87 17.12
CA GLY A 19 0.76 18.16 17.24
C GLY A 19 0.43 19.63 17.07
N LYS A 20 1.24 20.51 17.66
CA LYS A 20 1.07 21.97 17.54
C LYS A 20 1.28 22.47 16.11
N LYS A 21 2.18 21.85 15.35
CA LYS A 21 2.54 22.30 14.00
C LYS A 21 1.66 21.68 12.92
N TYR A 22 1.27 20.41 13.09
CA TYR A 22 0.50 19.64 12.12
C TYR A 22 -0.74 18.97 12.73
N PRO A 23 -1.66 19.74 13.35
CA PRO A 23 -2.79 19.17 14.08
C PRO A 23 -3.76 18.38 13.18
N VAL A 24 -3.93 18.82 11.92
CA VAL A 24 -4.83 18.15 10.96
C VAL A 24 -4.33 16.74 10.60
N VAL A 25 -3.01 16.59 10.44
CA VAL A 25 -2.41 15.29 10.10
C VAL A 25 -2.59 14.32 11.25
N LEU A 26 -2.30 14.75 12.48
CA LEU A 26 -2.38 13.88 13.65
C LEU A 26 -3.82 13.56 14.05
N ASN A 27 -4.75 14.50 13.91
CA ASN A 27 -6.18 14.20 14.06
C ASN A 27 -6.65 13.16 13.04
N SER A 28 -6.21 13.26 11.78
CA SER A 28 -6.53 12.25 10.76
C SER A 28 -6.00 10.86 11.15
N TRP A 29 -4.77 10.78 11.66
CA TRP A 29 -4.19 9.52 12.12
C TRP A 29 -4.96 8.92 13.30
N LYS A 30 -5.30 9.74 14.32
CA LYS A 30 -6.08 9.31 15.49
C LYS A 30 -7.48 8.84 15.09
N ASN A 31 -8.17 9.60 14.25
CA ASN A 31 -9.52 9.27 13.79
C ASN A 31 -9.56 7.98 12.97
N ASN A 32 -8.49 7.67 12.23
CA ASN A 32 -8.39 6.47 11.39
C ASN A 32 -7.58 5.34 12.04
N TRP A 33 -7.21 5.48 13.32
CA TRP A 33 -6.26 4.57 13.98
C TRP A 33 -6.70 3.10 13.95
N GLU A 34 -8.00 2.85 14.13
CA GLU A 34 -8.54 1.50 14.08
C GLU A 34 -8.28 0.81 12.75
N ASN A 35 -8.34 1.54 11.63
CA ASN A 35 -8.06 0.99 10.31
C ASN A 35 -6.57 0.84 10.07
N LEU A 36 -5.77 1.85 10.47
CA LEU A 36 -4.33 1.87 10.26
C LEU A 36 -3.62 0.77 11.06
N SER A 37 -4.08 0.51 12.29
CA SER A 37 -3.46 -0.46 13.19
C SER A 37 -3.74 -1.92 12.82
N ILE A 38 -4.64 -2.21 11.88
CA ILE A 38 -4.93 -3.59 11.41
C ILE A 38 -3.67 -4.27 10.87
N CYS A 39 -2.76 -3.51 10.27
CA CYS A 39 -1.49 -4.04 9.75
C CYS A 39 -0.63 -4.74 10.82
N PHE A 40 -0.79 -4.40 12.11
CA PHE A 40 -0.07 -5.05 13.21
C PHE A 40 -0.57 -6.48 13.50
N LYS A 41 -1.75 -6.85 13.01
CA LYS A 41 -2.24 -8.25 13.06
C LYS A 41 -1.42 -9.19 12.18
N TYR A 42 -0.66 -8.66 11.23
CA TYR A 42 0.18 -9.44 10.34
C TYR A 42 1.62 -9.52 10.85
N PRO A 43 2.31 -10.67 10.62
CA PRO A 43 3.75 -10.82 10.80
C PRO A 43 4.55 -9.75 10.06
N GLU A 44 5.78 -9.52 10.49
CA GLU A 44 6.63 -8.45 9.98
C GLU A 44 6.88 -8.54 8.47
N GLU A 45 7.00 -9.75 7.94
CA GLU A 45 7.29 -10.03 6.54
C GLU A 45 6.11 -9.66 5.64
N ILE A 46 4.89 -9.97 6.08
CA ILE A 46 3.65 -9.55 5.40
C ILE A 46 3.46 -8.04 5.58
N ARG A 47 3.72 -7.50 6.76
CA ARG A 47 3.58 -6.07 7.04
C ARG A 47 4.50 -5.22 6.17
N ARG A 48 5.75 -5.67 5.96
CA ARG A 48 6.69 -5.04 5.03
C ARG A 48 6.15 -5.01 3.61
N LEU A 49 5.48 -6.07 3.15
CA LEU A 49 4.81 -6.08 1.84
C LEU A 49 3.65 -5.09 1.77
N ILE A 50 2.87 -4.94 2.86
CA ILE A 50 1.76 -3.98 2.91
C ILE A 50 2.27 -2.53 2.89
N TYR A 51 3.35 -2.24 3.61
CA TYR A 51 3.90 -0.89 3.73
C TYR A 51 4.69 -0.41 2.51
N THR A 52 5.03 -1.28 1.55
CA THR A 52 5.78 -0.85 0.36
C THR A 52 4.89 -0.05 -0.59
N THR A 53 4.93 1.28 -0.46
CA THR A 53 4.18 2.17 -1.37
C THR A 53 4.79 2.25 -2.77
N ASN A 54 6.04 1.80 -2.94
CA ASN A 54 6.79 1.86 -4.21
C ASN A 54 6.02 1.32 -5.43
N ILE A 55 5.25 0.24 -5.27
CA ILE A 55 4.49 -0.37 -6.38
C ILE A 55 3.36 0.56 -6.80
N VAL A 56 2.55 1.02 -5.85
CA VAL A 56 1.39 1.89 -6.09
C VAL A 56 1.85 3.28 -6.55
N GLU A 57 2.89 3.84 -5.93
CA GLU A 57 3.48 5.12 -6.34
C GLU A 57 4.09 5.05 -7.73
N GLY A 58 4.76 3.94 -8.07
CA GLY A 58 5.31 3.67 -9.39
C GLY A 58 4.22 3.65 -10.45
N LEU A 59 3.12 2.93 -10.21
CA LEU A 59 1.93 2.93 -11.06
C LEU A 59 1.37 4.35 -11.24
N HIS A 60 1.08 5.05 -10.13
CA HIS A 60 0.54 6.42 -10.16
C HIS A 60 1.44 7.39 -10.91
N ARG A 61 2.77 7.26 -10.78
CA ARG A 61 3.73 8.08 -11.52
C ARG A 61 3.61 7.87 -13.03
N GLN A 62 3.48 6.64 -13.49
CA GLN A 62 3.32 6.35 -14.92
C GLN A 62 1.97 6.83 -15.45
N LEU A 63 0.89 6.63 -14.69
CA LEU A 63 -0.43 7.15 -15.07
C LEU A 63 -0.44 8.68 -15.15
N ARG A 64 0.13 9.37 -14.16
CA ARG A 64 0.29 10.83 -14.21
C ARG A 64 1.15 11.30 -15.39
N LYS A 65 2.18 10.53 -15.76
CA LYS A 65 3.04 10.87 -16.90
C LYS A 65 2.25 10.87 -18.22
N VAL A 66 1.40 9.88 -18.45
CA VAL A 66 0.63 9.79 -19.71
C VAL A 66 -0.53 10.79 -19.75
N THR A 67 -1.14 11.11 -18.61
CA THR A 67 -2.23 12.09 -18.56
C THR A 67 -1.72 13.53 -18.55
N LYS A 68 -0.50 13.82 -18.06
CA LYS A 68 0.04 15.19 -18.02
C LYS A 68 0.06 15.90 -19.37
N THR A 69 0.28 15.16 -20.46
CA THR A 69 0.37 15.74 -21.82
C THR A 69 -1.00 16.04 -22.43
N LYS A 70 -2.09 15.49 -21.88
CA LYS A 70 -3.46 15.71 -22.36
C LYS A 70 -4.33 16.30 -21.26
N SER A 71 -4.59 17.60 -21.36
CA SER A 71 -5.44 18.32 -20.40
C SER A 71 -6.94 18.06 -20.58
N ILE A 72 -7.38 17.66 -21.78
CA ILE A 72 -8.78 17.44 -22.12
C ILE A 72 -8.94 16.09 -22.81
N PHE A 73 -9.94 15.33 -22.36
CA PHE A 73 -10.39 14.10 -23.01
C PHE A 73 -11.80 14.32 -23.57
N PRO A 74 -12.07 13.93 -24.82
CA PRO A 74 -13.38 14.18 -25.46
C PRO A 74 -14.51 13.32 -24.87
N HIS A 75 -14.18 12.17 -24.27
CA HIS A 75 -15.11 11.27 -23.60
C HIS A 75 -14.37 10.37 -22.60
N ASP A 76 -15.08 9.78 -21.63
CA ASP A 76 -14.48 8.94 -20.58
C ASP A 76 -13.73 7.73 -21.15
N ASP A 77 -14.25 7.12 -22.23
CA ASP A 77 -13.59 5.94 -22.82
C ASP A 77 -12.24 6.27 -23.47
N SER A 78 -12.01 7.52 -23.89
CA SER A 78 -10.71 7.97 -24.39
C SER A 78 -9.68 7.97 -23.27
N LEU A 79 -10.08 8.41 -22.07
CA LEU A 79 -9.24 8.35 -20.87
C LEU A 79 -8.99 6.89 -20.46
N LYS A 80 -10.03 6.07 -20.38
CA LYS A 80 -9.89 4.63 -20.02
C LYS A 80 -8.95 3.91 -20.97
N LYS A 81 -9.08 4.12 -22.29
CA LYS A 81 -8.20 3.51 -23.29
C LYS A 81 -6.74 3.93 -23.11
N MET A 82 -6.49 5.20 -22.81
CA MET A 82 -5.14 5.69 -22.51
C MET A 82 -4.55 5.05 -21.25
N LEU A 83 -5.32 5.02 -20.15
CA LEU A 83 -4.87 4.39 -18.90
C LEU A 83 -4.64 2.89 -19.08
N PHE A 84 -5.48 2.21 -19.86
CA PHE A 84 -5.32 0.80 -20.20
C PHE A 84 -4.03 0.55 -20.97
N LEU A 85 -3.74 1.34 -22.01
CA LEU A 85 -2.48 1.21 -22.76
C LEU A 85 -1.25 1.46 -21.88
N ALA A 86 -1.31 2.48 -21.00
CA ALA A 86 -0.24 2.73 -20.04
C ALA A 86 -0.05 1.56 -19.07
N TYR A 87 -1.14 0.99 -18.57
CA TYR A 87 -1.11 -0.20 -17.71
C TYR A 87 -0.47 -1.40 -18.43
N MET A 88 -0.86 -1.66 -19.68
CA MET A 88 -0.26 -2.74 -20.48
C MET A 88 1.25 -2.58 -20.62
N ASP A 89 1.76 -1.36 -20.80
CA ASP A 89 3.19 -1.10 -20.89
C ASP A 89 3.93 -1.22 -19.55
N ILE A 90 3.26 -0.92 -18.44
CA ILE A 90 3.78 -1.14 -17.09
C ILE A 90 3.86 -2.64 -16.79
N GLN A 91 2.78 -3.38 -17.08
CA GLN A 91 2.67 -4.82 -16.83
C GLN A 91 3.78 -5.59 -17.53
N LYS A 92 4.17 -5.22 -18.76
CA LYS A 92 5.30 -5.82 -19.48
C LYS A 92 6.63 -5.77 -18.71
N LYS A 93 6.79 -4.82 -17.78
CA LYS A 93 8.01 -4.64 -16.97
C LYS A 93 7.92 -5.32 -15.61
N TRP A 94 6.74 -5.77 -15.19
CA TRP A 94 6.52 -6.48 -13.92
C TRP A 94 6.84 -7.97 -14.07
N THR A 95 8.09 -8.27 -14.40
CA THR A 95 8.59 -9.63 -14.58
C THR A 95 9.31 -10.18 -13.36
N MET A 96 9.76 -9.30 -12.46
CA MET A 96 10.49 -9.70 -11.26
C MET A 96 9.54 -10.29 -10.21
N PRO A 97 9.90 -11.44 -9.60
CA PRO A 97 9.12 -12.00 -8.51
C PRO A 97 9.22 -11.10 -7.27
N LEU A 98 8.18 -11.18 -6.43
CA LEU A 98 8.20 -10.49 -5.14
C LEU A 98 9.34 -11.04 -4.26
N PRO A 99 10.12 -10.17 -3.60
CA PRO A 99 11.16 -10.62 -2.68
C PRO A 99 10.57 -11.48 -1.55
N ASN A 100 11.21 -12.59 -1.24
CA ASN A 100 10.81 -13.51 -0.16
C ASN A 100 9.38 -14.06 -0.29
N TRP A 101 8.85 -14.16 -1.51
CA TRP A 101 7.47 -14.59 -1.74
C TRP A 101 7.15 -15.99 -1.18
N SER A 102 8.08 -16.95 -1.29
CA SER A 102 7.92 -18.31 -0.74
C SER A 102 7.70 -18.33 0.77
N PHE A 103 8.38 -17.45 1.50
CA PHE A 103 8.18 -17.31 2.94
C PHE A 103 6.85 -16.63 3.26
N ILE A 104 6.54 -15.54 2.56
CA ILE A 104 5.30 -14.76 2.73
C ILE A 104 4.07 -15.65 2.46
N ILE A 105 4.08 -16.42 1.38
CA ILE A 105 2.94 -17.26 1.02
C ILE A 105 2.74 -18.41 2.01
N SER A 106 3.82 -18.92 2.60
CA SER A 106 3.75 -19.92 3.68
C SER A 106 3.10 -19.34 4.94
N GLN A 107 3.48 -18.11 5.33
CA GLN A 107 2.85 -17.42 6.47
C GLN A 107 1.37 -17.13 6.19
N LEU A 108 1.02 -16.70 4.98
CA LEU A 108 -0.37 -16.47 4.58
C LEU A 108 -1.19 -17.77 4.61
N SER A 109 -0.62 -18.90 4.17
CA SER A 109 -1.25 -20.21 4.25
C SER A 109 -1.58 -20.61 5.69
N ILE A 110 -0.66 -20.38 6.63
CA ILE A 110 -0.88 -20.65 8.05
C ILE A 110 -1.97 -19.74 8.62
N MET A 111 -1.92 -18.44 8.33
CA MET A 111 -2.90 -17.45 8.82
C MET A 111 -4.31 -17.66 8.24
N PHE A 112 -4.40 -18.12 6.99
CA PHE A 112 -5.64 -18.24 6.23
C PHE A 112 -5.86 -19.68 5.73
N LYS A 113 -5.65 -20.66 6.61
CA LYS A 113 -5.68 -22.10 6.30
C LYS A 113 -6.92 -22.56 5.52
N GLU A 114 -8.08 -21.98 5.80
CA GLU A 114 -9.35 -22.34 5.15
C GLU A 114 -9.53 -21.68 3.76
N ARG A 115 -8.69 -20.69 3.41
CA ARG A 115 -8.81 -19.91 2.17
C ARG A 115 -7.65 -20.14 1.20
N LEU A 116 -6.49 -20.51 1.71
CA LEU A 116 -5.27 -20.69 0.94
C LEU A 116 -4.61 -22.02 1.32
N THR A 117 -4.90 -23.05 0.54
CA THR A 117 -4.21 -24.34 0.61
C THR A 117 -3.04 -24.33 -0.37
N LEU A 118 -1.84 -24.50 0.15
CA LEU A 118 -0.68 -24.76 -0.69
C LEU A 118 -0.71 -26.25 -1.06
N GLU A 119 -0.94 -26.55 -2.33
CA GLU A 119 -0.60 -27.84 -2.89
C GLU A 119 0.93 -27.93 -2.90
N ILE A 120 1.48 -28.61 -1.91
CA ILE A 120 2.89 -28.95 -1.82
C ILE A 120 3.12 -30.24 -2.60
#